data_AF-A0A2X4UIK0-F1
#
_entry.id   AF-A0A2X4UIK0-F1
#
_cell.length_a   1.000
_cell.length_b   1.000
_cell.length_c   1.000
_cell.angle_alpha   90.00
_cell.angle_beta   90.00
_cell.angle_gamma   90.00
#
_symmetry.space_group_name_H-M   'P 1'
#
loop_
_entity.id
_entity.type
_entity.pdbx_description
1 polymer ?
#
loop_
_entity_poly.entity_id
_entity_poly.type
_entity_poly.pdbx_seq_one_letter_code
_entity_poly.pdbx_strand_id
1 'polypeptide(L)'
;MSSIMQLFQAIGLGLVLLLPLANPLTTVALLLGLSGNMTREERNQQSLMASIYVFLIMTVAFYAGQLVMNTFGISIPGLRIAGGLIVAFIGFRMLFPQQSAEDAPEVETKSNELRKRTSANIAFVPLAMPSTAGPGRLP
;
A
#
# COMPACT_ATOMS: atom_id res chain seq x y z
N MET A 1 28.14 21.96 21.43
CA MET A 1 27.86 21.95 19.97
C MET A 1 27.26 20.64 19.45
N SER A 2 27.65 19.46 19.94
CA SER A 2 27.21 18.15 19.41
C SER A 2 25.72 17.85 19.61
N SER A 3 25.13 18.18 20.77
CA SER A 3 23.73 17.86 21.08
C SER A 3 22.72 18.63 20.21
N ILE A 4 23.01 19.89 19.88
CA ILE A 4 22.18 20.71 18.98
C ILE A 4 22.21 20.14 17.56
N MET A 5 23.38 19.75 17.08
CA MET A 5 23.52 19.11 15.76
C MET A 5 22.76 17.78 15.69
N GLN A 6 22.83 16.96 16.74
CA GLN A 6 22.07 15.71 16.84
C GLN A 6 20.55 15.94 16.83
N LEU A 7 20.06 16.98 17.50
CA LEU A 7 18.65 17.35 17.47
C LEU A 7 18.19 17.72 16.05
N PHE A 8 18.97 18.56 15.35
CA PHE A 8 18.66 18.92 13.96
C PHE A 8 18.67 17.70 13.04
N GLN A 9 19.64 16.79 13.20
CA GLN A 9 19.69 15.54 12.43
C GLN A 9 18.49 14.64 12.72
N ALA A 10 18.10 14.48 13.99
CA ALA A 10 16.98 13.65 14.38
C ALA A 10 15.65 14.20 13.82
N ILE A 11 15.44 15.52 13.91
CA ILE A 11 14.26 16.19 13.34
C ILE A 11 14.27 16.06 11.81
N GLY A 12 15.41 16.31 11.17
CA GLY A 12 15.55 16.20 9.72
C GLY A 12 15.24 14.80 9.21
N LEU A 13 15.83 13.77 9.83
CA LEU A 13 15.54 12.37 9.48
C LEU A 13 14.08 12.01 9.75
N GLY A 14 13.52 12.47 10.88
CA GLY A 14 12.11 12.26 11.21
C GLY A 14 11.18 12.80 10.13
N LEU A 15 11.39 14.05 9.70
CA LEU A 15 10.59 14.67 8.64
C LEU A 15 10.70 13.94 7.30
N VAL A 16 11.91 13.50 6.92
CA VAL A 16 12.12 12.74 5.68
C VAL A 16 11.41 11.39 5.73
N LEU A 17 11.45 10.69 6.86
CA LEU A 17 10.78 9.39 7.03
C LEU A 17 9.24 9.52 7.08
N LEU A 18 8.73 10.67 7.53
CA LEU A 18 7.29 10.94 7.54
C LEU A 18 6.72 11.19 6.14
N LEU A 19 7.51 11.67 5.17
CA LEU A 19 7.01 11.99 3.83
C LEU A 19 6.41 10.78 3.09
N PRO A 20 7.11 9.63 2.95
CA PRO A 20 6.50 8.43 2.37
C PRO A 20 5.31 7.92 3.18
N LEU A 21 5.36 8.06 4.51
CA LEU A 21 4.32 7.55 5.41
C LEU A 21 3.02 8.34 5.29
N ALA A 22 3.11 9.67 5.21
CA ALA A 22 1.97 10.56 5.05
C ALA A 22 1.47 10.63 3.60
N ASN A 23 2.31 10.25 2.62
CA ASN A 23 2.03 10.29 1.19
C ASN A 23 1.27 11.58 0.76
N PRO A 24 1.85 12.77 1.01
CA PRO A 24 1.17 14.03 0.81
C PRO A 24 0.86 14.27 -0.67
N LEU A 25 1.69 13.77 -1.60
CA LEU A 25 1.50 13.92 -3.04
C LEU A 25 0.18 13.29 -3.51
N THR A 26 -0.08 12.06 -3.08
CA THR A 26 -1.32 11.35 -3.43
C THR A 26 -2.52 12.05 -2.81
N THR A 27 -2.40 12.48 -1.56
CA THR A 27 -3.48 13.19 -0.84
C THR A 27 -3.84 14.51 -1.51
N VAL A 28 -2.85 15.30 -1.93
CA VAL A 28 -3.08 16.56 -2.66
C VAL A 28 -3.71 16.28 -4.02
N ALA A 29 -3.22 15.29 -4.77
CA ALA A 29 -3.80 14.92 -6.06
C ALA A 29 -5.28 14.48 -5.93
N LEU A 30 -5.59 13.66 -4.93
CA LEU A 30 -6.96 13.25 -4.62
C LEU A 30 -7.84 14.45 -4.24
N LEU A 31 -7.35 15.34 -3.39
CA LEU A 31 -8.09 16.53 -2.99
C LEU A 31 -8.36 17.45 -4.19
N LEU A 32 -7.38 17.66 -5.08
CA LEU A 32 -7.57 18.44 -6.31
C LEU A 32 -8.58 17.78 -7.26
N GLY A 33 -8.53 16.45 -7.41
CA GLY A 33 -9.49 15.70 -8.24
C GLY A 33 -10.92 15.75 -7.69
N LEU A 34 -11.09 15.70 -6.38
CA LEU A 34 -12.41 15.71 -5.72
C LEU A 34 -12.97 17.13 -5.49
N SER A 35 -12.12 18.15 -5.43
CA SER A 35 -12.52 19.54 -5.11
C SER A 35 -12.85 20.40 -6.33
N GLY A 36 -12.91 19.82 -7.54
CA GLY A 36 -13.14 20.57 -8.79
C GLY A 36 -14.38 21.46 -8.81
N ASN A 37 -15.43 21.10 -8.06
CA ASN A 37 -16.68 21.87 -7.95
C ASN A 37 -16.89 22.54 -6.58
N MET A 38 -15.90 22.52 -5.69
CA MET A 38 -16.02 23.08 -4.33
C MET A 38 -15.64 24.55 -4.27
N THR A 39 -16.37 25.32 -3.46
CA THR A 39 -15.98 26.68 -3.08
C THR A 39 -14.74 26.66 -2.17
N ARG A 40 -14.07 27.81 -2.00
CA ARG A 40 -12.86 27.91 -1.17
C ARG A 40 -13.15 27.58 0.30
N GLU A 41 -14.32 27.98 0.76
CA GLU A 41 -14.85 27.81 2.10
C GLU A 41 -15.12 26.32 2.38
N GLU A 42 -15.83 25.63 1.46
CA GLU A 42 -16.08 24.20 1.55
C GLU A 42 -14.78 23.39 1.54
N ARG A 43 -13.84 23.73 0.66
CA ARG A 43 -12.54 23.04 0.59
C ARG A 43 -11.75 23.17 1.89
N ASN A 44 -11.78 24.34 2.53
CA ASN A 44 -11.09 24.55 3.80
C ASN A 44 -11.75 23.77 4.95
N GLN A 45 -13.09 23.73 4.97
CA GLN A 45 -13.84 22.94 5.95
C GLN A 45 -13.56 21.43 5.79
N GLN A 46 -13.53 20.93 4.56
CA GLN A 46 -13.19 19.52 4.29
C GLN A 46 -11.76 19.18 4.70
N SER A 47 -10.80 20.07 4.44
CA SER A 47 -9.40 19.90 4.87
C SER A 47 -9.28 19.82 6.40
N LEU A 48 -10.02 20.66 7.12
CA LEU A 48 -10.06 20.64 8.58
C LEU A 48 -10.66 19.33 9.11
N MET A 49 -11.80 18.91 8.55
CA MET A 49 -12.45 17.65 8.93
C MET A 49 -11.56 16.45 8.66
N ALA A 50 -10.92 16.40 7.49
CA ALA A 50 -9.96 15.36 7.15
C ALA A 50 -8.80 15.30 8.16
N SER A 51 -8.28 16.46 8.56
CA SER A 51 -7.20 16.54 9.57
C SER A 51 -7.65 15.99 10.93
N ILE A 52 -8.87 16.32 11.36
CA ILE A 52 -9.46 15.79 12.61
C ILE A 52 -9.65 14.28 12.52
N TYR A 53 -10.19 13.77 11.41
CA TYR A 53 -10.38 12.33 11.21
C TYR A 53 -9.06 11.58 11.22
N VAL A 54 -8.04 12.07 10.53
CA VAL A 54 -6.69 11.48 10.55
C VAL A 54 -6.16 11.46 11.98
N PHE A 55 -6.26 12.57 12.71
CA PHE A 55 -5.80 12.65 14.10
C PHE A 55 -6.50 11.61 15.01
N LEU A 56 -7.82 11.50 14.92
CA LEU A 56 -8.60 10.54 15.70
C LEU A 56 -8.25 9.09 15.33
N ILE A 57 -8.17 8.78 14.03
CA ILE A 57 -7.80 7.45 13.54
C ILE A 57 -6.40 7.08 14.02
N MET A 58 -5.42 7.98 13.90
CA MET A 58 -4.06 7.72 14.37
C MET A 58 -4.00 7.51 15.89
N THR A 59 -4.76 8.29 16.65
CA THR A 59 -4.82 8.18 18.11
C THR A 59 -5.42 6.83 18.52
N VAL A 60 -6.56 6.44 17.94
CA VAL A 60 -7.19 5.15 18.21
C VAL A 60 -6.27 4.00 17.79
N ALA A 61 -5.67 4.08 16.59
CA ALA A 61 -4.75 3.06 16.10
C ALA A 61 -3.50 2.93 16.98
N PHE A 62 -2.99 4.04 17.52
CA PHE A 62 -1.85 4.02 18.44
C PHE A 62 -2.18 3.26 19.73
N TYR A 63 -3.28 3.61 20.40
CA TYR A 63 -3.67 2.94 21.64
C TYR A 63 -4.09 1.49 21.41
N ALA A 64 -4.86 1.22 20.35
CA ALA A 64 -5.25 -0.14 19.98
C ALA A 64 -4.02 -1.00 19.62
N GLY A 65 -3.09 -0.45 18.84
CA GLY A 65 -1.84 -1.14 18.47
C GLY A 65 -0.98 -1.46 19.69
N GLN A 66 -0.87 -0.52 20.64
CA GLN A 66 -0.17 -0.77 21.90
C GLN A 66 -0.82 -1.88 22.73
N LEU A 67 -2.15 -1.90 22.81
CA LEU A 67 -2.91 -2.94 23.51
C LEU A 67 -2.70 -4.31 22.86
N VAL A 68 -2.79 -4.40 21.54
CA VAL A 68 -2.55 -5.63 20.77
C VAL A 68 -1.11 -6.10 20.98
N MET A 69 -0.13 -5.21 20.86
CA MET A 69 1.27 -5.60 21.09
C MET A 69 1.51 -6.15 22.50
N ASN A 70 0.92 -5.52 23.53
CA ASN A 70 1.09 -5.97 24.90
C ASN A 70 0.39 -7.31 25.17
N THR A 71 -0.77 -7.55 24.58
CA THR A 71 -1.52 -8.82 24.75
C THR A 71 -0.83 -10.00 24.07
N PHE A 72 -0.25 -9.79 22.88
CA PHE A 72 0.48 -10.83 22.15
C PHE A 72 1.98 -10.90 22.49
N GLY A 73 2.48 -10.01 23.37
CA GLY A 73 3.91 -9.95 23.70
C GLY A 73 4.82 -9.56 22.53
N ILE A 74 4.28 -8.84 21.53
CA ILE A 74 5.01 -8.43 20.33
C ILE A 74 5.79 -7.15 20.63
N SER A 75 7.05 -7.10 20.20
CA SER A 75 7.91 -5.93 20.33
C SER A 75 7.80 -5.00 19.12
N ILE A 76 8.07 -3.69 19.30
CA ILE A 76 8.12 -2.72 18.19
C ILE A 76 9.08 -3.19 17.07
N PRO A 77 10.29 -3.72 17.36
CA PRO A 77 11.16 -4.27 16.33
C PRO A 77 10.51 -5.43 15.55
N GLY A 78 9.80 -6.35 16.24
CA GLY A 78 9.12 -7.46 15.58
C GLY A 78 8.04 -6.99 14.62
N LEU A 79 7.22 -6.01 15.03
CA LEU A 79 6.20 -5.40 14.17
C LEU A 79 6.82 -4.73 12.93
N ARG A 80 7.95 -4.03 13.09
CA ARG A 80 8.68 -3.40 11.97
C ARG A 80 9.20 -4.43 10.96
N ILE A 81 9.73 -5.56 11.43
CA ILE A 81 10.21 -6.64 10.55
C ILE A 81 9.04 -7.22 9.76
N ALA A 82 7.93 -7.54 10.44
CA ALA A 82 6.73 -8.07 9.78
C ALA A 82 6.15 -7.10 8.73
N GLY A 83 6.02 -5.81 9.08
CA GLY A 83 5.60 -4.78 8.14
C GLY A 83 6.54 -4.64 6.95
N GLY A 84 7.85 -4.69 7.18
CA GLY A 84 8.87 -4.66 6.12
C GLY A 84 8.74 -5.84 5.14
N LEU A 85 8.48 -7.05 5.66
CA LEU A 85 8.25 -8.23 4.81
C LEU A 85 6.97 -8.08 3.97
N ILE A 86 5.89 -7.53 4.53
CA ILE A 86 4.66 -7.27 3.80
C ILE A 86 4.90 -6.26 2.67
N VAL A 87 5.57 -5.15 2.96
CA VAL A 87 5.88 -4.13 1.94
C VAL A 87 6.80 -4.69 0.85
N ALA A 88 7.83 -5.47 1.23
CA ALA A 88 8.71 -6.14 0.28
C ALA A 88 7.93 -7.12 -0.62
N PHE A 89 6.99 -7.88 -0.04
CA PHE A 89 6.14 -8.80 -0.78
C PHE A 89 5.20 -8.07 -1.76
N ILE A 90 4.57 -6.97 -1.33
CA ILE A 90 3.74 -6.13 -2.21
C ILE A 90 4.60 -5.57 -3.35
N GLY A 91 5.78 -5.03 -3.05
CA GLY A 91 6.71 -4.53 -4.06
C GLY A 91 7.16 -5.61 -5.04
N PHE A 92 7.40 -6.83 -4.56
CA PHE A 92 7.73 -7.98 -5.41
C PHE A 92 6.58 -8.35 -6.36
N ARG A 93 5.32 -8.33 -5.88
CA ARG A 93 4.14 -8.54 -6.72
C ARG A 93 3.91 -7.42 -7.74
N MET A 94 4.34 -6.19 -7.45
CA MET A 94 4.27 -5.09 -8.43
C MET A 94 5.29 -5.27 -9.56
N LEU A 95 6.45 -5.88 -9.30
CA LEU A 95 7.48 -6.16 -10.31
C LEU A 95 7.13 -7.35 -11.20
N PHE A 96 6.45 -8.35 -10.63
CA PHE A 96 5.92 -9.50 -11.35
C PHE A 96 4.41 -9.56 -11.17
N PRO A 97 3.64 -8.69 -11.86
CA PRO A 97 2.19 -8.77 -11.83
C PRO A 97 1.80 -10.17 -12.29
N GLN A 98 1.11 -10.91 -11.42
CA GLN A 98 0.41 -12.10 -11.88
C GLN A 98 -0.60 -11.58 -12.91
N GLN A 99 -0.50 -12.06 -14.15
CA GLN A 99 -1.53 -11.84 -15.16
C GLN A 99 -2.79 -12.58 -14.68
N SER A 100 -3.53 -11.95 -13.78
CA SER A 100 -4.93 -12.27 -13.63
C SER A 100 -5.57 -11.88 -14.94
N ALA A 101 -6.17 -12.85 -15.64
CA ALA A 101 -7.00 -12.63 -16.81
C ALA A 101 -8.33 -11.93 -16.43
N GLU A 102 -8.26 -10.86 -15.63
CA GLU A 102 -9.42 -10.15 -15.08
C GLU A 102 -9.31 -8.62 -15.21
N ASP A 103 -8.31 -8.10 -15.94
CA ASP A 103 -8.33 -6.71 -16.39
C ASP A 103 -8.99 -6.62 -17.78
N ALA A 104 -10.30 -6.79 -17.82
CA ALA A 104 -11.14 -6.16 -18.83
C ALA A 104 -12.09 -5.19 -18.09
N PRO A 105 -12.15 -3.91 -18.48
CA PRO A 105 -12.97 -2.94 -17.79
C PRO A 105 -14.42 -3.14 -18.25
N GLU A 106 -15.37 -3.35 -17.35
CA GLU A 106 -16.73 -2.84 -17.53
C GLU A 106 -17.60 -3.00 -16.28
N VAL A 107 -18.30 -1.91 -16.01
CA VAL A 107 -19.40 -1.79 -15.07
C VAL A 107 -20.60 -2.56 -15.62
N GLU A 108 -21.12 -3.58 -14.95
CA GLU A 108 -22.57 -3.82 -14.74
C GLU A 108 -22.87 -5.14 -14.00
N THR A 109 -23.66 -5.00 -12.93
CA THR A 109 -24.80 -5.80 -12.46
C THR A 109 -24.97 -7.28 -12.89
N LYS A 110 -25.33 -8.09 -11.88
CA LYS A 110 -26.20 -9.31 -11.86
C LYS A 110 -25.49 -10.65 -11.63
N SER A 111 -25.65 -11.13 -10.39
CA SER A 111 -26.11 -12.49 -10.03
C SER A 111 -25.92 -13.61 -11.07
N ASN A 112 -25.05 -14.58 -10.77
CA ASN A 112 -25.44 -15.99 -10.59
C ASN A 112 -24.22 -16.93 -10.49
N GLU A 113 -24.28 -17.78 -9.45
CA GLU A 113 -24.01 -19.22 -9.48
C GLU A 113 -22.68 -19.76 -10.02
N LEU A 114 -21.84 -20.22 -9.10
CA LEU A 114 -21.50 -21.64 -8.96
C LEU A 114 -21.47 -22.47 -10.26
N ARG A 115 -20.38 -22.44 -11.03
CA ARG A 115 -20.17 -23.42 -12.13
C ARG A 115 -18.69 -23.75 -12.42
N LYS A 116 -18.18 -24.71 -11.65
CA LYS A 116 -17.58 -25.97 -12.15
C LYS A 116 -16.95 -25.91 -13.56
N ARG A 117 -15.61 -25.88 -13.67
CA ARG A 117 -14.88 -26.55 -14.76
C ARG A 117 -13.53 -27.12 -14.29
N THR A 118 -13.59 -28.42 -14.00
CA THR A 118 -12.50 -29.39 -14.03
C THR A 118 -11.77 -29.38 -15.38
N SER A 119 -10.46 -29.68 -15.32
CA SER A 119 -9.58 -30.24 -16.36
C SER A 119 -9.28 -29.42 -17.62
N ALA A 120 -8.10 -28.79 -17.64
CA ALA A 120 -7.29 -28.69 -18.86
C ALA A 120 -5.84 -29.08 -18.53
N ASN A 121 -5.24 -29.83 -19.43
CA ASN A 121 -4.07 -30.70 -19.29
C ASN A 121 -2.74 -29.95 -19.03
N ILE A 122 -2.08 -30.26 -17.91
CA ILE A 122 -0.83 -29.64 -17.40
C ILE A 122 0.41 -30.04 -18.22
N ALA A 123 0.29 -31.02 -19.13
CA ALA A 123 1.42 -31.53 -19.92
C ALA A 123 1.87 -30.61 -21.07
N PHE A 124 1.03 -29.67 -21.53
CA PHE A 124 1.32 -28.87 -22.72
C PHE A 124 1.61 -27.39 -22.42
N VAL A 125 1.26 -26.90 -21.22
CA VAL A 125 1.53 -25.52 -20.79
C VAL A 125 1.77 -25.53 -19.27
N PRO A 126 2.94 -25.08 -18.75
CA PRO A 126 4.09 -24.44 -19.39
C PRO A 126 5.40 -25.26 -19.29
N LEU A 127 5.33 -26.61 -19.27
CA LEU A 127 6.54 -27.44 -19.22
C LEU A 127 7.38 -27.39 -20.52
N ALA A 128 6.77 -27.03 -21.66
CA ALA A 128 7.46 -26.91 -22.94
C ALA A 128 7.92 -25.48 -23.29
N MET A 129 7.41 -24.44 -22.61
CA MET A 129 7.86 -23.03 -22.74
C MET A 129 7.42 -22.24 -21.51
N PRO A 130 8.29 -21.41 -20.87
CA PRO A 130 9.36 -20.62 -21.48
C PRO A 130 10.77 -20.95 -20.94
N SER A 131 11.16 -22.24 -20.89
CA SER A 131 12.53 -22.62 -20.49
C SER A 131 13.45 -23.04 -21.65
N THR A 132 12.93 -23.22 -22.88
CA THR A 132 13.71 -23.70 -24.05
C THR A 132 13.97 -22.62 -25.10
N ALA A 133 13.36 -21.43 -24.99
CA ALA A 133 13.62 -20.31 -25.89
C ALA A 133 13.53 -18.98 -25.12
N GLY A 134 14.45 -18.76 -24.17
CA GLY A 134 14.55 -17.50 -23.43
C GLY A 134 15.30 -16.41 -24.24
N PRO A 135 15.07 -15.11 -23.97
CA PRO A 135 15.84 -14.02 -24.58
C PRO A 135 17.26 -13.83 -23.99
N GLY A 136 17.80 -14.83 -23.29
CA GLY A 136 19.06 -14.73 -22.53
C GLY A 136 20.14 -15.77 -22.83
N ARG A 137 20.00 -16.59 -23.87
CA ARG A 137 21.05 -17.57 -24.24
C ARG A 137 21.11 -17.91 -25.72
N LEU A 138 21.73 -17.04 -26.50
CA LEU A 138 22.58 -17.44 -27.63
C LEU A 138 23.73 -16.42 -27.68
N PRO A 139 24.99 -16.82 -27.93
CA PRO A 139 26.05 -15.87 -28.29
C PRO A 139 25.70 -15.11 -29.57
#